data_AF-A0A529GJL4-F1
#
_entry.id   AF-A0A529GJL4-F1
#
_cell.length_a   1.000
_cell.length_b   1.000
_cell.length_c   1.000
_cell.angle_alpha   90.00
_cell.angle_beta   90.00
_cell.angle_gamma   90.00
#
_symmetry.space_group_name_H-M   'P 1'
#
loop_
_entity.id
_entity.type
_entity.pdbx_description
1 polymer ?
#
loop_
_entity_poly.entity_id
_entity_poly.type
_entity_poly.pdbx_seq_one_letter_code
_entity_poly.pdbx_strand_id
1 'polypeptide(L)' 'MQPIIDTSLWLARKRRALAHPVGGADFLMRRAADDLADRLGAVERSFGKAAALFCQTPAAGDVL' A
#
# COMPACT_ATOMS: atom_id res chain seq x y z
N MET A 1 -13.87 11.74 24.08
CA MET A 1 -12.89 10.74 23.59
C MET A 1 -11.67 11.50 23.09
N GLN A 2 -10.50 11.31 23.72
CA GLN A 2 -9.26 11.84 23.17
C GLN A 2 -8.77 10.93 22.03
N PRO A 3 -8.27 11.48 20.91
CA PRO A 3 -7.73 10.69 19.82
C PRO A 3 -6.43 10.00 20.25
N ILE A 4 -6.36 8.68 20.03
CA ILE A 4 -5.14 7.87 20.28
C ILE A 4 -4.10 8.12 19.18
N ILE A 5 -4.55 8.48 17.98
CA ILE A 5 -3.69 8.72 16.82
C ILE A 5 -3.61 10.22 16.54
N ASP A 6 -2.39 10.74 16.54
CA ASP A 6 -2.12 12.07 15.99
C ASP A 6 -2.13 12.00 14.46
N THR A 7 -3.30 12.26 13.88
CA THR A 7 -3.52 12.23 12.43
C THR A 7 -2.66 13.25 11.69
N SER A 8 -2.39 14.41 12.30
CA SER A 8 -1.55 15.46 11.71
C SER A 8 -0.10 14.99 11.57
N LEU A 9 0.45 14.40 12.64
CA LEU A 9 1.78 13.83 12.65
C LEU A 9 1.89 12.63 11.70
N TRP A 10 0.87 11.79 11.65
CA TRP A 10 0.80 10.65 10.73
C TRP A 10 0.86 11.09 9.26
N LEU A 11 0.07 12.09 8.88
CA LEU A 11 0.08 12.67 7.53
C LEU A 11 1.44 13.30 7.19
N ALA A 12 2.04 14.05 8.12
CA ALA A 12 3.36 14.64 7.92
C ALA A 12 4.43 13.56 7.66
N ARG A 13 4.42 12.47 8.42
CA ARG A 13 5.34 11.34 8.25
C ARG A 13 5.16 10.64 6.90
N LYS A 14 3.91 10.42 6.47
CA LYS A 14 3.60 9.83 5.15
C LYS A 14 4.11 10.69 3.99
N ARG A 15 3.83 11.99 4.02
CA ARG A 15 4.31 12.94 3.00
C ARG A 15 5.83 12.97 2.92
N ARG A 16 6.51 12.99 4.08
CA ARG A 16 7.98 12.93 4.13
C ARG A 16 8.51 11.64 3.51
N ALA A 17 7.94 10.48 3.85
CA ALA A 17 8.35 9.19 3.30
C ALA A 17 8.16 9.11 1.78
N LEU A 18 7.09 9.70 1.26
CA LEU A 18 6.86 9.79 -0.18
C LEU A 18 7.90 10.70 -0.88
N ALA A 19 8.22 11.84 -0.28
CA ALA A 19 9.19 12.79 -0.86
C ALA A 19 10.65 12.30 -0.78
N HIS A 20 10.98 11.49 0.22
CA HIS A 20 12.35 10.99 0.47
C HIS A 20 12.31 9.48 0.69
N PRO A 21 12.11 8.69 -0.38
CA PRO A 21 12.12 7.24 -0.27
C PRO A 21 13.49 6.75 0.17
N VAL A 22 13.50 5.81 1.11
CA VAL A 22 14.72 5.13 1.56
C VAL A 22 14.69 3.72 1.01
N GLY A 23 15.74 3.32 0.29
CA GLY A 23 15.84 1.99 -0.29
C GLY A 23 15.60 0.90 0.75
N GLY A 24 14.66 -0.02 0.48
CA GLY A 24 14.32 -1.12 1.37
C GLY A 24 13.27 -0.81 2.45
N ALA A 25 12.95 0.46 2.73
CA ALA A 25 11.95 0.83 3.73
C ALA A 25 10.50 0.49 3.34
N ASP A 26 10.29 0.10 2.08
CA ASP A 26 9.04 -0.30 1.46
C ASP A 26 8.77 -1.82 1.55
N PHE A 27 9.63 -2.58 2.23
CA PHE A 27 9.53 -4.06 2.30
C PHE A 27 8.17 -4.57 2.79
N LEU A 28 7.54 -3.90 3.76
CA LEU A 28 6.20 -4.28 4.24
C LEU A 28 5.12 -4.04 3.18
N MET A 29 5.26 -2.97 2.38
CA MET A 29 4.33 -2.70 1.29
C MET A 29 4.46 -3.76 0.19
N ARG A 30 5.68 -4.16 -0.15
CA ARG A 30 5.94 -5.28 -1.09
C ARG A 30 5.36 -6.59 -0.59
N ARG A 31 5.63 -6.96 0.67
CA ARG A 31 5.08 -8.18 1.28
C ARG A 31 3.54 -8.22 1.28
N ALA A 32 2.91 -7.06 1.50
CA ALA A 32 1.45 -6.94 1.45
C ALA A 32 0.90 -7.05 0.02
N ALA A 33 1.62 -6.55 -0.97
CA ALA A 33 1.27 -6.73 -2.38
C ALA A 33 1.39 -8.22 -2.80
N ASP A 34 2.43 -8.92 -2.36
CA ASP A 34 2.57 -10.37 -2.62
C ASP A 34 1.36 -11.15 -2.04
N ASP A 35 0.96 -10.85 -0.80
CA ASP A 35 -0.23 -11.45 -0.18
C ASP A 35 -1.53 -11.11 -0.93
N LEU A 36 -1.61 -9.90 -1.50
CA LEU A 36 -2.75 -9.51 -2.33
C LEU A 36 -2.82 -10.34 -3.61
N ALA A 37 -1.69 -10.52 -4.31
CA ALA A 37 -1.59 -11.37 -5.49
C ALA A 37 -2.03 -12.80 -5.19
N ASP A 38 -1.51 -13.40 -4.12
CA ASP A 38 -1.86 -14.77 -3.72
C ASP A 38 -3.37 -14.94 -3.51
N ARG A 39 -4.00 -13.98 -2.82
CA ARG A 39 -5.44 -14.01 -2.53
C ARG A 39 -6.30 -13.79 -3.76
N LEU A 40 -5.87 -12.93 -4.67
CA LEU A 40 -6.57 -12.71 -5.94
C LEU A 40 -6.39 -13.89 -6.90
N GLY A 41 -5.21 -14.54 -6.89
CA GLY A 41 -4.98 -15.76 -7.67
C GLY A 41 -5.86 -16.94 -7.22
N ALA A 42 -6.24 -16.97 -5.94
CA ALA A 42 -7.18 -17.96 -5.42
C ALA A 42 -8.62 -17.77 -5.92
N VAL A 43 -8.97 -16.60 -6.46
CA VAL A 43 -10.28 -16.41 -7.10
C VAL A 43 -10.18 -16.75 -8.59
N GLU A 44 -11.06 -17.61 -9.10
CA GLU A 44 -11.12 -17.98 -10.54
C GLU A 44 -11.60 -16.83 -11.45
N ARG A 45 -11.63 -15.59 -10.94
CA ARG A 45 -12.13 -14.40 -11.62
C ARG A 45 -10.97 -13.48 -12.00
N SER A 46 -10.89 -13.16 -13.29
CA SER A 46 -9.97 -12.15 -13.81
C SER A 46 -10.71 -10.84 -14.13
N PHE A 47 -10.08 -9.71 -13.83
CA PHE A 47 -10.60 -8.38 -14.13
C PHE A 47 -9.71 -7.71 -15.16
N GLY A 48 -10.22 -7.50 -16.39
CA GLY A 48 -9.45 -6.84 -17.45
C GLY A 48 -9.11 -5.36 -17.19
N LYS A 49 -9.66 -4.77 -16.13
CA LYS A 49 -9.31 -3.45 -15.60
C LYS A 49 -9.39 -3.50 -14.08
N ALA A 50 -8.34 -3.06 -13.42
CA ALA A 50 -8.27 -2.97 -11.97
C ALA A 50 -7.71 -1.60 -11.53
N ALA A 51 -7.96 -1.23 -10.28
CA ALA A 51 -7.42 -0.01 -9.68
C ALA A 51 -7.04 -0.26 -8.21
N ALA A 52 -5.83 0.11 -7.85
CA ALA A 52 -5.39 0.12 -6.46
C ALA A 52 -5.89 1.40 -5.76
N LEU A 53 -6.91 1.27 -4.91
CA LEU A 53 -7.45 2.40 -4.13
C LEU A 53 -6.74 2.51 -2.79
N PHE A 54 -6.42 3.75 -2.39
CA PHE A 54 -5.81 4.07 -1.09
C PHE A 54 -4.41 3.49 -0.83
N CYS A 55 -3.84 2.74 -1.78
CA CYS A 55 -2.43 2.38 -1.75
C CYS A 55 -1.59 3.62 -2.06
N GLN A 56 -0.59 3.89 -1.23
CA GLN A 56 0.26 5.07 -1.36
C GLN A 56 1.56 4.79 -2.12
N THR A 57 1.72 3.55 -2.61
CA THR A 57 2.88 3.07 -3.35
C THR A 57 2.44 2.32 -4.60
N PRO A 58 3.27 2.23 -5.65
CA PRO A 58 2.95 1.44 -6.84
C PRO A 58 2.71 -0.05 -6.57
N ALA A 59 3.29 -0.60 -5.49
CA ALA A 59 3.34 -2.04 -5.20
C ALA A 59 2.01 -2.80 -5.37
N ALA A 60 0.87 -2.23 -4.94
CA ALA A 60 -0.41 -2.91 -5.10
C ALA A 60 -0.90 -2.94 -6.56
N GLY A 61 -0.54 -1.95 -7.38
CA GLY A 61 -0.84 -1.96 -8.81
C GLY A 61 0.05 -2.91 -9.59
N ASP A 62 1.27 -3.14 -9.14
CA ASP A 62 2.24 -4.02 -9.82
C ASP A 62 1.85 -5.52 -9.77
N VAL A 63 0.87 -5.89 -8.93
CA VAL A 63 0.42 -7.26 -8.66
C VAL A 63 -1.03 -7.54 -9.07
N LEU A 64 -1.70 -6.56 -9.69
CA LEU A 64 -3.09 -6.67 -10.19
C LEU A 64 -3.11 -6.96 -11.69
#